data_AF-A0A0B7FZU1-F1
#
_entry.id   AF-A0A0B7FZU1-F1
#
_cell.length_a   1.000
_cell.length_b   1.000
_cell.length_c   1.000
_cell.angle_alpha   90.00
_cell.angle_beta   90.00
_cell.angle_gamma   90.00
#
_symmetry.space_group_name_H-M   'P 1'
#
loop_
_entity.id
_entity.type
_entity.pdbx_description
1 polymer ?
#
loop_
_entity_poly.entity_id
_entity_poly.type
_entity_poly.pdbx_seq_one_letter_code
_entity_poly.pdbx_strand_id
1 'polypeptide(L)'
;MRLRDLNTGQVKEVRAKVVISAIGYFNRPRWPDVPGRESFRGDLLHAQMWDHGVPLSGKRVALIGNGCSGSQILPVISKDSSTKVTNFCRTPSWFVPRSELFFQQYFSLNPLSNRLRKSLENGVAAYIKSVAPAQYHQYLIPKYDIGCKRVILDPGYLESLHRPNVDMEWDPIARIVSDGIETKSGHKHQFDVIAFATGFDITSSVALDVTGINGQRLQEYYNREGGPTGYMGTTIPGFPNWFTILGPNTVTGHASAVFAEELQMDYVTQLLRPILAGDVKGFMPRADSTRSWNEMSQSKLGKGVWSGCGSWYRSGPDGAKGKNFAIWPGGNLHMWWSLRKPIWKDFEALGDNSWLVKRRLLDVIATSVQLGLISAGVGALALVKMGQWNAFTKLAQEGLEDGLDWCRRLL
;
A
#
# COMPACT_ATOMS: atom_id res chain seq x y z
N MET A 1 -2.91 -27.72 1.36
CA MET A 1 -2.52 -26.74 2.40
C MET A 1 -2.94 -27.27 3.77
N ARG A 2 -2.20 -26.96 4.83
CA ARG A 2 -2.61 -27.25 6.21
C ARG A 2 -3.13 -25.97 6.84
N LEU A 3 -4.35 -26.00 7.35
CA LEU A 3 -4.99 -24.86 8.03
C LEU A 3 -5.04 -25.17 9.52
N ARG A 4 -4.56 -24.26 10.35
CA ARG A 4 -4.72 -24.32 11.81
C ARG A 4 -5.77 -23.29 12.22
N ASP A 5 -6.81 -23.75 12.90
CA ASP A 5 -7.75 -22.89 13.60
C ASP A 5 -7.07 -22.32 14.85
N LEU A 6 -7.02 -20.99 14.98
CA LEU A 6 -6.33 -20.33 16.09
C LEU A 6 -7.13 -20.33 17.39
N ASN A 7 -8.45 -20.57 17.34
CA ASN A 7 -9.31 -20.63 18.52
C ASN A 7 -9.30 -22.04 19.12
N THR A 8 -9.33 -23.07 18.28
CA THR A 8 -9.41 -24.48 18.73
C THR A 8 -8.08 -25.21 18.68
N GLY A 9 -7.08 -24.68 17.97
CA GLY A 9 -5.81 -25.35 17.71
C GLY A 9 -5.90 -26.50 16.70
N GLN A 10 -7.10 -26.85 16.21
CA GLN A 10 -7.29 -27.95 15.27
C GLN A 10 -6.59 -27.67 13.94
N VAL A 11 -5.98 -28.71 13.39
CA VAL A 11 -5.32 -28.67 12.08
C VAL A 11 -6.10 -29.54 11.10
N LYS A 12 -6.44 -28.97 9.95
CA LYS A 12 -7.07 -29.69 8.83
C LYS A 12 -6.27 -29.56 7.54
N GLU A 13 -6.26 -30.62 6.75
CA GLU A 13 -5.74 -30.56 5.38
C GLU A 13 -6.86 -30.15 4.43
N VAL A 14 -6.57 -29.16 3.58
CA VAL A 14 -7.48 -28.67 2.55
C VAL A 14 -6.76 -28.70 1.20
N ARG A 15 -7.47 -29.13 0.17
CA ARG A 15 -7.03 -29.06 -1.23
C ARG A 15 -7.89 -28.04 -1.96
N ALA A 16 -7.25 -27.15 -2.72
CA ALA A 16 -7.92 -26.12 -3.51
C ALA A 16 -7.20 -25.98 -4.84
N LYS A 17 -7.94 -25.70 -5.91
CA LYS A 17 -7.36 -25.42 -7.25
C LYS A 17 -6.60 -24.09 -7.28
N VAL A 18 -7.02 -23.14 -6.44
CA VAL A 18 -6.57 -21.75 -6.39
C VAL A 18 -6.43 -21.32 -4.94
N VAL A 19 -5.46 -20.45 -4.65
CA VAL A 19 -5.33 -19.76 -3.36
C VAL A 19 -5.26 -18.26 -3.57
N ILE A 20 -6.10 -17.51 -2.84
CA ILE A 20 -6.06 -16.04 -2.80
C ILE A 20 -5.67 -15.63 -1.38
N SER A 21 -4.52 -14.99 -1.24
CA SER A 21 -4.08 -14.39 0.03
C SER A 21 -4.54 -12.95 0.11
N ALA A 22 -5.44 -12.67 1.05
CA ALA A 22 -5.98 -11.33 1.34
C ALA A 22 -5.68 -10.92 2.80
N ILE A 23 -4.49 -11.26 3.31
CA ILE A 23 -4.10 -11.01 4.71
C ILE A 23 -3.62 -9.57 4.98
N GLY A 24 -3.41 -8.79 3.91
CA GLY A 24 -2.93 -7.42 3.97
C GLY A 24 -1.51 -7.25 4.54
N TYR A 25 -1.12 -5.98 4.71
CA TYR A 25 0.21 -5.59 5.19
C TYR A 25 0.32 -5.44 6.72
N PHE A 26 -0.78 -5.13 7.38
CA PHE A 26 -0.81 -4.66 8.77
C PHE A 26 -1.32 -5.75 9.72
N ASN A 27 -0.76 -6.96 9.62
CA ASN A 27 -1.19 -8.11 10.43
C ASN A 27 -0.15 -8.59 11.45
N ARG A 28 1.14 -8.23 11.30
CA ARG A 28 2.19 -8.55 12.29
C ARG A 28 2.62 -7.30 13.06
N PRO A 29 2.26 -7.17 14.36
CA PRO A 29 2.69 -6.03 15.16
C PRO A 29 4.22 -5.99 15.27
N ARG A 30 4.80 -4.80 15.15
CA ARG A 30 6.24 -4.60 15.30
C ARG A 30 6.54 -4.13 16.70
N TRP A 31 7.04 -5.03 17.53
CA TRP A 31 7.63 -4.65 18.81
C TRP A 31 8.93 -3.88 18.58
N PRO A 32 9.21 -2.82 19.37
CA PRO A 32 10.46 -2.09 19.22
C PRO A 32 11.65 -2.96 19.62
N ASP A 33 12.75 -2.81 18.90
CA ASP A 33 14.02 -3.45 19.19
C ASP A 33 14.77 -2.66 20.27
N VAL A 34 14.25 -2.73 21.49
CA VAL A 34 14.77 -2.05 22.68
C VAL A 34 14.96 -3.11 23.77
N PRO A 35 16.17 -3.21 24.38
CA PRO A 35 16.43 -4.17 25.45
C PRO A 35 15.56 -3.97 26.68
N GLY A 36 15.29 -5.05 27.43
CA GLY A 36 14.70 -5.00 28.77
C GLY A 36 13.17 -4.91 28.80
N ARG A 37 12.48 -5.07 27.66
CA ARG A 37 11.01 -5.05 27.58
C ARG A 37 10.37 -6.09 28.50
N GLU A 38 10.95 -7.29 28.54
CA GLU A 38 10.56 -8.43 29.37
C GLU A 38 10.73 -8.18 30.88
N SER A 39 11.51 -7.16 31.27
CA SER A 39 11.74 -6.82 32.68
C SER A 39 10.70 -5.84 33.25
N PHE A 40 9.92 -5.18 32.40
CA PHE A 40 8.92 -4.19 32.82
C PHE A 40 7.82 -4.87 33.64
N ARG A 41 7.54 -4.31 34.83
CA ARG A 41 6.56 -4.87 35.76
C ARG A 41 5.13 -4.36 35.57
N GLY A 42 4.95 -3.29 34.80
CA GLY A 42 3.64 -2.73 34.46
C GLY A 42 3.03 -3.38 33.22
N ASP A 43 1.94 -2.78 32.72
CA ASP A 43 1.21 -3.31 31.58
C ASP A 43 1.85 -2.90 30.24
N LEU A 44 1.95 -3.86 29.32
CA LEU A 44 2.45 -3.65 27.96
C LEU A 44 1.29 -3.75 26.97
N LEU A 45 1.02 -2.67 26.24
CA LEU A 45 -0.03 -2.61 25.22
C LEU A 45 0.59 -2.42 23.84
N HIS A 46 0.06 -3.06 22.80
CA HIS A 46 0.40 -2.72 21.43
C HIS A 46 -0.87 -2.27 20.70
N ALA A 47 -0.78 -1.23 19.86
CA ALA A 47 -1.95 -0.63 19.20
C ALA A 47 -2.83 -1.64 18.41
N GLN A 48 -2.21 -2.70 17.87
CA GLN A 48 -2.92 -3.79 17.16
C GLN A 48 -3.66 -4.77 18.08
N MET A 49 -3.19 -4.94 19.32
CA MET A 49 -3.68 -5.94 20.28
C MET A 49 -3.99 -5.21 21.60
N TRP A 50 -4.83 -4.18 21.50
CA TRP A 50 -5.13 -3.32 22.63
C TRP A 50 -5.99 -4.06 23.65
N ASP A 51 -5.47 -4.21 24.87
CA ASP A 51 -6.24 -4.75 25.99
C ASP A 51 -7.05 -3.65 26.66
N HIS A 52 -8.37 -3.70 26.49
CA HIS A 52 -9.30 -2.75 27.11
C HIS A 52 -9.52 -2.98 28.61
N GLY A 53 -9.03 -4.09 29.16
CA GLY A 53 -9.09 -4.39 30.60
C GLY A 53 -8.07 -3.62 31.43
N VAL A 54 -7.01 -3.07 30.81
CA VAL A 54 -5.97 -2.30 31.51
C VAL A 54 -6.47 -0.89 31.83
N PRO A 55 -6.63 -0.51 33.12
CA PRO A 55 -7.09 0.82 33.49
C PRO A 55 -5.97 1.85 33.31
N LEU A 56 -6.28 2.95 32.62
CA LEU A 56 -5.33 4.05 32.41
C LEU A 56 -5.51 5.21 33.40
N SER A 57 -6.68 5.33 34.01
CA SER A 57 -7.00 6.41 34.95
C SER A 57 -6.01 6.44 36.12
N GLY A 58 -5.46 7.61 36.42
CA GLY A 58 -4.44 7.81 37.44
C GLY A 58 -3.06 7.20 37.13
N LYS A 59 -2.84 6.63 35.93
CA LYS A 59 -1.57 5.99 35.55
C LYS A 59 -0.64 6.93 34.80
N ARG A 60 0.65 6.62 34.86
CA ARG A 60 1.69 7.15 34.00
C ARG A 60 1.86 6.23 32.79
N VAL A 61 1.56 6.73 31.60
CA VAL A 61 1.54 5.98 30.36
C VAL A 61 2.65 6.49 29.42
N ALA A 62 3.57 5.61 29.04
CA ALA A 62 4.46 5.87 27.92
C ALA A 62 3.77 5.49 26.62
N LEU A 63 3.59 6.43 25.70
CA LEU A 63 3.13 6.14 24.34
C LEU A 63 4.33 6.19 23.38
N ILE A 64 4.73 5.07 22.80
CA ILE A 64 5.90 5.00 21.92
C ILE A 64 5.47 5.05 20.46
N GLY A 65 5.78 6.16 19.79
CA GLY A 65 5.45 6.41 18.39
C GLY A 65 4.38 7.49 18.20
N ASN A 66 4.50 8.22 17.10
CA ASN A 66 3.62 9.33 16.70
C ASN A 66 3.13 9.18 15.24
N GLY A 67 3.20 7.96 14.69
CA GLY A 67 2.55 7.61 13.43
C GLY A 67 1.03 7.58 13.59
N CYS A 68 0.30 7.07 12.59
CA CYS A 68 -1.17 7.08 12.60
C CYS A 68 -1.78 6.50 13.89
N SER A 69 -1.25 5.39 14.41
CA SER A 69 -1.76 4.77 15.63
C SER A 69 -1.52 5.66 16.86
N GLY A 70 -0.29 6.15 17.05
CA GLY A 70 0.06 6.96 18.22
C GLY A 70 -0.70 8.29 18.22
N SER A 71 -0.84 8.91 17.05
CA SER A 71 -1.55 10.18 16.93
C SER A 71 -3.05 10.05 17.19
N GLN A 72 -3.66 8.90 16.92
CA GLN A 72 -5.06 8.63 17.22
C GLN A 72 -5.28 8.21 18.68
N ILE A 73 -4.31 7.51 19.29
CA ILE A 73 -4.38 7.08 20.70
C ILE A 73 -4.22 8.26 21.65
N LEU A 74 -3.20 9.11 21.45
CA LEU A 74 -2.85 10.16 22.40
C LEU A 74 -4.03 11.09 22.77
N PRO A 75 -4.82 11.62 21.81
CA PRO A 75 -5.93 12.51 22.13
C PRO A 75 -7.05 11.84 22.89
N VAL A 76 -7.17 10.50 22.84
CA VAL A 76 -8.21 9.73 23.51
C VAL A 76 -7.79 9.45 24.95
N ILE A 77 -6.61 8.85 25.15
CA ILE A 77 -6.17 8.44 26.49
C ILE A 77 -5.88 9.62 27.41
N SER A 78 -5.45 10.76 26.86
CA SER A 78 -5.17 11.97 27.63
C SER A 78 -6.39 12.83 27.95
N LYS A 79 -7.61 12.44 27.51
CA LYS A 79 -8.84 13.17 27.90
C LYS A 79 -9.10 13.08 29.39
N ASP A 80 -8.75 11.95 30.00
CA ASP A 80 -8.73 11.82 31.45
C ASP A 80 -7.49 12.54 31.98
N SER A 81 -7.70 13.66 32.68
CA SER A 81 -6.65 14.53 33.21
C SER A 81 -5.80 13.84 34.30
N SER A 82 -6.29 12.74 34.87
CA SER A 82 -5.54 11.90 35.81
C SER A 82 -4.53 10.99 35.12
N THR A 83 -4.73 10.66 33.84
CA THR A 83 -3.79 9.86 33.05
C THR A 83 -2.64 10.75 32.60
N LYS A 84 -1.42 10.51 33.09
CA LYS A 84 -0.21 11.24 32.68
C LYS A 84 0.43 10.54 31.49
N VAL A 85 0.52 11.19 30.35
CA VAL A 85 1.03 10.57 29.12
C VAL A 85 2.32 11.21 28.69
N THR A 86 3.38 10.42 28.53
CA THR A 86 4.60 10.85 27.86
C THR A 86 4.67 10.19 26.49
N ASN A 87 4.57 10.98 25.41
CA ASN A 87 4.67 10.46 24.05
C ASN A 87 6.12 10.53 23.54
N PHE A 88 6.73 9.36 23.36
CA PHE A 88 8.06 9.22 22.78
C PHE A 88 8.01 9.34 21.26
N CYS A 89 8.68 10.34 20.71
CA CYS A 89 8.71 10.62 19.29
C CYS A 89 10.14 10.59 18.72
N ARG A 90 10.44 9.55 17.94
CA ARG A 90 11.75 9.41 17.26
C ARG A 90 11.86 10.29 16.02
N THR A 91 10.79 10.42 15.25
CA THR A 91 10.77 11.20 14.01
C THR A 91 9.37 11.78 13.84
N PRO A 92 9.22 13.11 13.75
CA PRO A 92 7.91 13.73 13.56
C PRO A 92 7.26 13.28 12.25
N SER A 93 5.93 13.29 12.21
CA SER A 93 5.14 13.02 11.01
C SER A 93 4.54 14.31 10.48
N TRP A 94 4.26 14.36 9.18
CA TRP A 94 3.51 15.47 8.59
C TRP A 94 2.03 15.34 8.95
N PHE A 95 1.55 16.26 9.81
CA PHE A 95 0.15 16.38 10.20
C PHE A 95 -0.55 17.45 9.37
N VAL A 96 -1.71 17.11 8.84
CA VAL A 96 -2.45 17.98 7.92
C VAL A 96 -3.88 18.15 8.44
N PRO A 97 -4.54 19.30 8.19
CA PRO A 97 -5.89 19.53 8.69
C PRO A 97 -6.86 18.49 8.12
N ARG A 98 -7.88 18.12 8.89
CA ARG A 98 -9.02 17.33 8.40
C ARG A 98 -9.91 18.21 7.52
N SER A 99 -9.51 18.44 6.28
CA SER A 99 -10.33 19.13 5.28
C SER A 99 -10.29 18.43 3.92
N GLU A 100 -11.43 18.39 3.23
CA GLU A 100 -11.57 17.87 1.86
C GLU A 100 -10.71 18.66 0.85
N LEU A 101 -10.48 19.95 1.12
CA LEU A 101 -9.63 20.83 0.32
C LEU A 101 -8.17 20.35 0.28
N PHE A 102 -7.70 19.71 1.36
CA PHE A 102 -6.38 19.12 1.39
C PHE A 102 -6.26 17.94 0.41
N PHE A 103 -7.30 17.10 0.30
CA PHE A 103 -7.34 15.98 -0.65
C PHE A 103 -7.31 16.43 -2.11
N GLN A 104 -8.03 17.49 -2.49
CA GLN A 104 -8.08 17.97 -3.88
C GLN A 104 -6.76 18.59 -4.37
N GLN A 105 -6.05 19.33 -3.52
CA GLN A 105 -4.77 19.97 -3.91
C GLN A 105 -3.60 18.98 -3.98
N TYR A 106 -3.65 17.88 -3.23
CA TYR A 106 -2.54 16.93 -3.11
C TYR A 106 -2.37 15.98 -4.31
N PHE A 107 -3.45 15.72 -5.07
CA PHE A 107 -3.48 14.65 -6.09
C PHE A 107 -3.56 15.12 -7.53
N SER A 108 -3.43 16.43 -7.79
CA SER A 108 -3.32 16.93 -9.16
C SER A 108 -1.89 16.77 -9.71
N LEU A 109 -1.76 16.00 -10.80
CA LEU A 109 -0.51 15.76 -11.51
C LEU A 109 -0.30 16.82 -12.59
N ASN A 110 0.34 17.96 -12.26
CA ASN A 110 0.81 18.91 -13.26
C ASN A 110 2.24 19.42 -12.94
N PRO A 111 2.97 20.02 -13.90
CA PRO A 111 4.35 20.49 -13.70
C PRO A 111 4.51 21.58 -12.62
N LEU A 112 3.42 22.26 -12.24
CA LEU A 112 3.37 23.25 -11.18
C LEU A 112 3.56 22.61 -9.79
N SER A 113 3.22 21.32 -9.64
CA SER A 113 3.21 20.59 -8.37
C SER A 113 4.59 20.47 -7.68
N ASN A 114 5.70 20.56 -8.43
CA ASN A 114 7.06 20.55 -7.85
C ASN A 114 7.46 21.89 -7.20
N ARG A 115 6.98 23.04 -7.72
CA ARG A 115 7.14 24.35 -7.06
C ARG A 115 6.17 24.49 -5.88
N LEU A 116 4.99 23.88 -5.95
CA LEU A 116 3.99 23.88 -4.89
C LEU A 116 4.38 23.06 -3.66
N ARG A 117 5.26 22.06 -3.76
CA ARG A 117 5.61 21.22 -2.59
C ARG A 117 6.24 22.00 -1.45
N LYS A 118 7.16 22.93 -1.72
CA LYS A 118 7.74 23.81 -0.67
C LYS A 118 6.70 24.77 -0.08
N SER A 119 5.81 25.32 -0.91
CA SER A 119 4.71 26.16 -0.41
C SER A 119 3.70 25.36 0.42
N LEU A 120 3.45 24.10 0.06
CA LEU A 120 2.64 23.15 0.83
C LEU A 120 3.32 22.73 2.12
N GLU A 121 4.61 22.42 2.10
CA GLU A 121 5.40 22.14 3.31
C GLU A 121 5.39 23.33 4.26
N ASN A 122 5.56 24.55 3.73
CA ASN A 122 5.46 25.78 4.51
C ASN A 122 4.04 25.96 5.09
N GLY A 123 2.99 25.70 4.29
CA GLY A 123 1.60 25.80 4.75
C GLY A 123 1.24 24.75 5.81
N VAL A 124 1.69 23.51 5.63
CA VAL A 124 1.50 22.41 6.59
C VAL A 124 2.33 22.65 7.85
N ALA A 125 3.57 23.13 7.72
CA ALA A 125 4.39 23.52 8.86
C ALA A 125 3.77 24.71 9.61
N ALA A 126 3.20 25.68 8.90
CA ALA A 126 2.46 26.78 9.51
C ALA A 126 1.22 26.28 10.27
N TYR A 127 0.47 25.33 9.70
CA TYR A 127 -0.64 24.66 10.38
C TYR A 127 -0.18 23.94 11.66
N ILE A 128 0.90 23.16 11.59
CA ILE A 128 1.45 22.48 12.77
C ILE A 128 1.79 23.50 13.85
N LYS A 129 2.45 24.61 13.49
CA LYS A 129 2.80 25.68 14.42
C LYS A 129 1.59 26.45 14.95
N SER A 130 0.52 26.60 14.17
CA SER A 130 -0.67 27.31 14.62
C SER A 130 -1.50 26.51 15.62
N VAL A 131 -1.43 25.17 15.57
CA VAL A 131 -2.22 24.29 16.46
C VAL A 131 -1.38 23.79 17.64
N ALA A 132 -0.13 23.40 17.42
CA ALA A 132 0.70 22.82 18.47
C ALA A 132 1.28 23.85 19.45
N PRO A 133 1.61 23.46 20.70
CA PRO A 133 2.30 24.32 21.66
C PRO A 133 3.65 24.83 21.13
N ALA A 134 3.95 26.11 21.39
CA ALA A 134 5.16 26.78 20.92
C ALA A 134 6.46 26.04 21.28
N GLN A 135 6.52 25.47 22.48
CA GLN A 135 7.67 24.70 22.98
C GLN A 135 8.04 23.48 22.11
N TYR A 136 7.09 22.94 21.34
CA TYR A 136 7.31 21.76 20.50
C TYR A 136 7.51 22.08 19.01
N HIS A 137 7.40 23.34 18.59
CA HIS A 137 7.44 23.72 17.17
C HIS A 137 8.71 23.25 16.46
N GLN A 138 9.87 23.36 17.10
CA GLN A 138 11.14 22.96 16.49
C GLN A 138 11.29 21.44 16.29
N TYR A 139 10.52 20.64 17.03
CA TYR A 139 10.61 19.19 17.00
C TYR A 139 9.52 18.54 16.14
N LEU A 140 8.37 19.19 15.98
CA LEU A 140 7.21 18.65 15.27
C LEU A 140 7.29 18.80 13.74
N ILE A 141 8.20 19.61 13.21
CA ILE A 141 8.37 19.79 11.76
C ILE A 141 9.33 18.72 11.23
N PRO A 142 8.88 17.80 10.34
CA PRO A 142 9.76 16.80 9.76
C PRO A 142 10.84 17.38 8.86
N LYS A 143 12.00 16.74 8.89
CA LYS A 143 13.17 17.07 8.05
C LYS A 143 13.19 16.33 6.70
N TYR A 144 12.13 15.58 6.39
CA TYR A 144 11.98 14.83 5.15
C TYR A 144 10.83 15.40 4.33
N ASP A 145 10.91 15.29 3.01
CA ASP A 145 9.91 15.83 2.09
C ASP A 145 8.49 15.31 2.36
N ILE A 146 7.51 16.18 2.24
CA ILE A 146 6.12 15.81 2.41
C ILE A 146 5.70 14.77 1.35
N GLY A 147 4.99 13.73 1.79
CA GLY A 147 4.62 12.58 0.96
C GLY A 147 5.64 11.43 0.94
N CYS A 148 6.87 11.59 1.49
CA CYS A 148 7.78 10.44 1.60
C CYS A 148 7.21 9.33 2.49
N LYS A 149 6.50 9.72 3.55
CA LYS A 149 5.61 8.86 4.35
C LYS A 149 4.17 9.27 4.10
N ARG A 150 3.23 8.38 4.43
CA ARG A 150 1.80 8.72 4.44
C ARG A 150 1.58 9.93 5.36
N VAL A 151 0.96 10.97 4.83
CA VAL A 151 0.53 12.14 5.61
C VAL A 151 -0.56 11.72 6.60
N ILE A 152 -0.55 12.30 7.79
CA ILE A 152 -1.52 11.98 8.84
C ILE A 152 -2.55 13.10 8.88
N LEU A 153 -3.81 12.76 8.63
CA LEU A 153 -4.92 13.67 8.93
C LEU A 153 -4.97 13.86 10.43
N ASP A 154 -4.81 15.09 10.91
CA ASP A 154 -4.71 15.37 12.34
C ASP A 154 -6.00 14.95 13.07
N PRO A 155 -5.95 13.92 13.93
CA PRO A 155 -7.12 13.46 14.68
C PRO A 155 -7.40 14.34 15.92
N GLY A 156 -6.68 15.46 16.10
CA GLY A 156 -6.64 16.25 17.34
C GLY A 156 -5.37 15.96 18.16
N TYR A 157 -4.35 15.38 17.52
CA TYR A 157 -3.05 15.10 18.11
C TYR A 157 -2.35 16.39 18.53
N LEU A 158 -2.21 17.35 17.61
CA LEU A 158 -1.50 18.60 17.86
C LEU A 158 -2.14 19.40 19.00
N GLU A 159 -3.47 19.48 19.00
CA GLU A 159 -4.25 20.14 20.05
C GLU A 159 -4.08 19.45 21.41
N SER A 160 -4.05 18.11 21.45
CA SER A 160 -3.89 17.37 22.70
C SER A 160 -2.55 17.63 23.41
N LEU A 161 -1.54 18.15 22.70
CA LEU A 161 -0.24 18.48 23.27
C LEU A 161 -0.28 19.70 24.21
N HIS A 162 -1.35 20.52 24.19
CA HIS A 162 -1.54 21.62 25.16
C HIS A 162 -2.00 21.14 26.53
N ARG A 163 -2.44 19.88 26.66
CA ARG A 163 -2.99 19.38 27.91
C ARG A 163 -1.90 19.26 28.98
N PRO A 164 -2.15 19.68 30.23
CA PRO A 164 -1.15 19.67 31.30
C PRO A 164 -0.73 18.26 31.77
N ASN A 165 -1.40 17.22 31.28
CA ASN A 165 -1.08 15.81 31.53
C ASN A 165 -0.40 15.13 30.33
N VAL A 166 0.06 15.89 29.33
CA VAL A 166 0.73 15.38 28.14
C VAL A 166 2.12 16.00 28.02
N ASP A 167 3.14 15.15 27.96
CA ASP A 167 4.53 15.52 27.70
C ASP A 167 5.05 14.81 26.45
N MET A 168 6.06 15.41 25.80
CA MET A 168 6.77 14.83 24.66
C MET A 168 8.21 14.49 25.06
N GLU A 169 8.66 13.30 24.69
CA GLU A 169 10.06 12.87 24.84
C GLU A 169 10.69 12.61 23.47
N TRP A 170 11.84 13.23 23.22
CA TRP A 170 12.56 13.19 21.94
C TRP A 170 13.90 12.48 22.04
N ASP A 171 14.42 12.32 23.25
CA ASP A 171 15.64 11.57 23.50
C ASP A 171 15.41 10.09 23.19
N PRO A 172 16.25 9.45 22.34
CA PRO A 172 16.04 8.05 21.99
C PRO A 172 16.02 7.15 23.22
N ILE A 173 15.16 6.14 23.18
CA ILE A 173 15.12 5.12 24.23
C ILE A 173 16.41 4.29 24.18
N ALA A 174 17.07 4.12 25.31
CA ALA A 174 18.21 3.23 25.47
C ALA A 174 17.76 1.81 25.83
N ARG A 175 16.87 1.69 26.82
CA ARG A 175 16.30 0.42 27.29
C ARG A 175 15.00 0.64 28.06
N ILE A 176 14.20 -0.40 28.12
CA ILE A 176 13.10 -0.52 29.09
C ILE A 176 13.69 -1.09 30.37
N VAL A 177 13.29 -0.53 31.51
CA VAL A 177 13.71 -0.96 32.85
C VAL A 177 12.49 -1.41 33.64
N SER A 178 12.71 -2.00 34.82
CA SER A 178 11.65 -2.70 35.57
C SER A 178 10.43 -1.85 35.96
N ASP A 179 10.58 -0.53 36.02
CA ASP A 179 9.56 0.45 36.43
C ASP A 179 9.39 1.59 35.42
N GLY A 180 9.94 1.45 34.20
CA GLY A 180 9.80 2.49 33.17
C GLY A 180 10.80 2.42 32.02
N ILE A 181 11.29 3.57 31.58
CA ILE A 181 12.12 3.72 30.38
C ILE A 181 13.34 4.58 30.70
N GLU A 182 14.52 4.13 30.28
CA GLU A 182 15.76 4.90 30.30
C GLU A 182 16.09 5.39 28.88
N THR A 183 16.34 6.69 28.74
CA THR A 183 16.71 7.33 27.48
C THR A 183 18.24 7.36 27.31
N LYS A 184 18.73 7.69 26.11
CA LYS A 184 20.16 7.68 25.79
C LYS A 184 20.97 8.77 26.50
N SER A 185 20.35 9.88 26.90
CA SER A 185 20.98 10.88 27.77
C SER A 185 21.06 10.42 29.24
N GLY A 186 20.45 9.29 29.59
CA GLY A 186 20.44 8.72 30.94
C GLY A 186 19.25 9.14 31.79
N HIS A 187 18.27 9.88 31.24
CA HIS A 187 17.03 10.18 31.95
C HIS A 187 16.20 8.91 32.15
N LYS A 188 15.66 8.74 33.35
CA LYS A 188 14.80 7.62 33.71
C LYS A 188 13.39 8.14 33.99
N HIS A 189 12.45 7.68 33.19
CA HIS A 189 11.04 7.98 33.34
C HIS A 189 10.35 6.76 33.90
N GLN A 190 9.53 6.94 34.94
CA GLN A 190 8.75 5.86 35.52
C GLN A 190 7.37 5.80 34.90
N PHE A 191 6.93 4.58 34.58
CA PHE A 191 5.63 4.33 33.95
C PHE A 191 4.94 3.12 34.55
N ASP A 192 3.62 3.16 34.56
CA ASP A 192 2.77 2.05 34.98
C ASP A 192 2.29 1.25 33.76
N VAL A 193 2.21 1.90 32.60
CA VAL A 193 1.82 1.31 31.31
C VAL A 193 2.75 1.79 30.20
N ILE A 194 3.16 0.88 29.31
CA ILE A 194 3.85 1.21 28.06
C ILE A 194 3.00 0.77 26.87
N ALA A 195 2.52 1.74 26.09
CA ALA A 195 1.74 1.55 24.89
C ALA A 195 2.60 1.73 23.63
N PHE A 196 2.76 0.67 22.85
CA PHE A 196 3.51 0.65 21.61
C PHE A 196 2.62 1.00 20.41
N ALA A 197 2.87 2.16 19.83
CA ALA A 197 2.35 2.58 18.52
C ALA A 197 3.46 2.48 17.44
N THR A 198 4.21 1.38 17.48
CA THR A 198 5.45 1.14 16.73
C THR A 198 5.24 0.53 15.35
N GLY A 199 3.98 0.35 14.94
CA GLY A 199 3.59 -0.10 13.60
C GLY A 199 3.68 -1.62 13.42
N PHE A 200 4.08 -2.05 12.23
CA PHE A 200 3.98 -3.44 11.78
C PHE A 200 5.23 -3.90 11.05
N ASP A 201 5.50 -5.20 11.07
CA ASP A 201 6.51 -5.82 10.21
C ASP A 201 5.92 -6.19 8.86
N ILE A 202 5.89 -5.20 7.96
CA ILE A 202 5.25 -5.32 6.65
C ILE A 202 5.92 -6.38 5.77
N THR A 203 7.26 -6.51 5.84
CA THR A 203 7.99 -7.46 4.98
C THR A 203 7.60 -8.89 5.34
N SER A 204 7.54 -9.19 6.63
CA SER A 204 7.11 -10.50 7.12
C SER A 204 5.60 -10.73 6.99
N SER A 205 4.78 -9.67 7.07
CA SER A 205 3.31 -9.77 6.89
C SER A 205 2.92 -10.36 5.54
N VAL A 206 3.70 -10.14 4.48
CA VAL A 206 3.39 -10.64 3.12
C VAL A 206 4.15 -11.92 2.76
N ALA A 207 5.11 -12.33 3.57
CA ALA A 207 5.95 -13.49 3.34
C ALA A 207 5.38 -14.75 4.03
N LEU A 208 4.21 -15.19 3.56
CA LEU A 208 3.58 -16.42 4.05
C LEU A 208 4.48 -17.65 3.84
N ASP A 209 4.32 -18.65 4.71
CA ASP A 209 5.00 -19.94 4.58
C ASP A 209 4.34 -20.76 3.46
N VAL A 210 4.72 -20.44 2.23
CA VAL A 210 4.21 -21.04 1.00
C VAL A 210 5.38 -21.56 0.19
N THR A 211 5.22 -22.76 -0.34
CA THR A 211 6.17 -23.41 -1.23
C THR A 211 5.53 -23.52 -2.62
N GLY A 212 6.22 -22.99 -3.62
CA GLY A 212 5.85 -23.04 -5.02
C GLY A 212 6.37 -24.31 -5.71
N ILE A 213 6.50 -24.25 -7.03
CA ILE A 213 7.05 -25.34 -7.83
C ILE A 213 8.53 -25.54 -7.51
N ASN A 214 9.03 -26.77 -7.72
CA ASN A 214 10.44 -27.14 -7.49
C ASN A 214 10.95 -26.86 -6.06
N GLY A 215 10.05 -26.82 -5.07
CA GLY A 215 10.41 -26.58 -3.68
C GLY A 215 10.73 -25.12 -3.32
N GLN A 216 10.52 -24.17 -4.24
CA GLN A 216 10.86 -22.76 -4.00
C GLN A 216 9.98 -22.15 -2.90
N ARG A 217 10.59 -21.67 -1.80
CA ARG A 217 9.85 -20.98 -0.73
C ARG A 217 9.64 -19.50 -1.07
N LEU A 218 8.48 -18.94 -0.72
CA LEU A 218 8.15 -17.54 -1.00
C LEU A 218 9.12 -16.55 -0.33
N GLN A 219 9.53 -16.85 0.90
CA GLN A 219 10.49 -16.06 1.66
C GLN A 219 11.86 -16.02 0.97
N GLU A 220 12.34 -17.17 0.46
CA GLU A 220 13.61 -17.25 -0.27
C GLU A 220 13.55 -16.46 -1.58
N TYR A 221 12.41 -16.53 -2.28
CA TYR A 221 12.16 -15.70 -3.45
C TYR A 221 12.28 -14.21 -3.11
N TYR A 222 11.57 -13.74 -2.09
CA TYR A 222 11.61 -12.34 -1.67
C TYR A 222 12.99 -11.89 -1.22
N ASN A 223 13.72 -12.72 -0.47
CA ASN A 223 15.08 -12.41 -0.05
C ASN A 223 16.02 -12.21 -1.25
N ARG A 224 15.94 -13.09 -2.26
CA ARG A 224 16.72 -12.96 -3.50
C ARG A 224 16.40 -11.68 -4.27
N GLU A 225 15.14 -11.26 -4.27
CA GLU A 225 14.68 -10.06 -4.97
C GLU A 225 14.85 -8.75 -4.14
N GLY A 226 15.51 -8.82 -2.98
CA GLY A 226 15.74 -7.69 -2.08
C GLY A 226 14.50 -7.18 -1.34
N GLY A 227 13.41 -7.97 -1.33
CA GLY A 227 12.14 -7.66 -0.72
C GLY A 227 10.95 -8.30 -1.46
N PRO A 228 9.73 -8.13 -0.93
CA PRO A 228 8.51 -8.64 -1.56
C PRO A 228 8.39 -8.20 -3.02
N THR A 229 8.08 -9.16 -3.90
CA THR A 229 8.14 -8.98 -5.36
C THR A 229 7.03 -9.77 -6.03
N GLY A 230 6.39 -9.20 -7.05
CA GLY A 230 5.37 -9.87 -7.83
C GLY A 230 5.08 -9.15 -9.14
N TYR A 231 4.40 -9.81 -10.07
CA TYR A 231 3.91 -9.20 -11.29
C TYR A 231 2.61 -8.44 -10.99
N MET A 232 2.65 -7.12 -11.20
CA MET A 232 1.59 -6.18 -10.81
C MET A 232 1.11 -6.38 -9.36
N GLY A 233 2.02 -6.85 -8.49
CA GLY A 233 1.73 -7.13 -7.09
C GLY A 233 0.73 -8.25 -6.79
N THR A 234 0.24 -8.91 -7.82
CA THR A 234 -0.94 -9.80 -7.71
C THR A 234 -0.56 -11.26 -7.89
N THR A 235 0.35 -11.56 -8.82
CA THR A 235 0.80 -12.92 -9.12
C THR A 235 2.31 -13.02 -8.96
N ILE A 236 2.83 -14.22 -8.68
CA ILE A 236 4.23 -14.42 -8.33
C ILE A 236 4.82 -15.58 -9.17
N PRO A 237 5.94 -15.37 -9.90
CA PRO A 237 6.55 -16.43 -10.70
C PRO A 237 7.03 -17.57 -9.80
N GLY A 238 6.80 -18.81 -10.22
CA GLY A 238 7.07 -20.01 -9.43
C GLY A 238 5.94 -20.41 -8.46
N PHE A 239 4.88 -19.59 -8.33
CA PHE A 239 3.73 -19.86 -7.46
C PHE A 239 2.45 -19.91 -8.31
N PRO A 240 2.18 -21.04 -8.99
CA PRO A 240 1.03 -21.15 -9.88
C PRO A 240 -0.29 -21.12 -9.10
N ASN A 241 -1.32 -20.52 -9.68
CA ASN A 241 -2.66 -20.37 -9.07
C ASN A 241 -2.66 -19.71 -7.68
N TRP A 242 -1.60 -18.97 -7.37
CA TRP A 242 -1.50 -18.12 -6.19
C TRP A 242 -1.75 -16.66 -6.58
N PHE A 243 -2.67 -16.02 -5.87
CA PHE A 243 -2.97 -14.61 -6.03
C PHE A 243 -2.85 -13.90 -4.69
N THR A 244 -2.26 -12.71 -4.68
CA THR A 244 -2.18 -11.85 -3.48
C THR A 244 -2.97 -10.58 -3.71
N ILE A 245 -3.96 -10.34 -2.86
CA ILE A 245 -4.66 -9.06 -2.75
C ILE A 245 -3.90 -8.20 -1.74
N LEU A 246 -3.69 -6.94 -2.10
CA LEU A 246 -2.80 -6.02 -1.41
C LEU A 246 -1.37 -6.59 -1.30
N GLY A 247 -0.86 -7.20 -2.39
CA GLY A 247 0.50 -7.73 -2.49
C GLY A 247 1.54 -6.66 -2.82
N PRO A 248 2.78 -7.00 -3.23
CA PRO A 248 3.85 -6.02 -3.42
C PRO A 248 3.53 -4.93 -4.45
N ASN A 249 3.85 -3.66 -4.18
CA ASN A 249 3.67 -2.51 -5.07
C ASN A 249 2.20 -2.24 -5.41
N THR A 250 1.26 -2.49 -4.49
CA THR A 250 -0.20 -2.32 -4.74
C THR A 250 -0.85 -1.18 -3.97
N VAL A 251 -0.20 -0.62 -2.94
CA VAL A 251 -0.71 0.58 -2.26
C VAL A 251 -0.20 1.82 -2.97
N THR A 252 -0.98 2.89 -3.01
CA THR A 252 -0.54 4.15 -3.65
C THR A 252 0.06 5.15 -2.66
N GLY A 253 -0.10 4.90 -1.35
CA GLY A 253 0.30 5.82 -0.27
C GLY A 253 -0.62 7.04 -0.12
N HIS A 254 -1.61 7.18 -1.01
CA HIS A 254 -2.35 8.43 -1.16
C HIS A 254 -3.81 8.28 -1.58
N ALA A 255 -4.19 7.13 -2.13
CA ALA A 255 -5.56 6.78 -2.43
C ALA A 255 -6.03 5.61 -1.54
N SER A 256 -7.31 5.28 -1.69
CA SER A 256 -7.95 4.18 -0.96
C SER A 256 -7.30 2.83 -1.29
N ALA A 257 -7.00 2.04 -0.25
CA ALA A 257 -6.61 0.64 -0.43
C ALA A 257 -7.76 -0.19 -1.01
N VAL A 258 -9.01 0.11 -0.63
CA VAL A 258 -10.20 -0.56 -1.17
C VAL A 258 -10.27 -0.44 -2.68
N PHE A 259 -9.96 0.72 -3.24
CA PHE A 259 -9.90 0.91 -4.69
C PHE A 259 -8.87 -0.02 -5.33
N ALA A 260 -7.67 -0.13 -4.76
CA ALA A 260 -6.65 -1.04 -5.28
C ALA A 260 -7.10 -2.51 -5.18
N GLU A 261 -7.74 -2.89 -4.08
CA GLU A 261 -8.24 -4.24 -3.83
C GLU A 261 -9.36 -4.63 -4.80
N GLU A 262 -10.32 -3.74 -5.06
CA GLU A 262 -11.39 -3.94 -6.06
C GLU A 262 -10.81 -4.18 -7.46
N LEU A 263 -9.85 -3.36 -7.89
CA LEU A 263 -9.17 -3.54 -9.17
C LEU A 263 -8.42 -4.87 -9.24
N GLN A 264 -7.74 -5.26 -8.17
CA GLN A 264 -7.08 -6.56 -8.12
C GLN A 264 -8.08 -7.71 -8.16
N MET A 265 -9.24 -7.60 -7.50
CA MET A 265 -10.27 -8.64 -7.53
C MET A 265 -10.88 -8.79 -8.93
N ASP A 266 -11.16 -7.69 -9.63
CA ASP A 266 -11.63 -7.73 -11.02
C ASP A 266 -10.58 -8.35 -11.96
N TYR A 267 -9.32 -8.00 -11.76
CA TYR A 267 -8.20 -8.59 -12.50
C TYR A 267 -8.06 -10.10 -12.25
N VAL A 268 -8.04 -10.51 -10.97
CA VAL A 268 -7.90 -11.91 -10.55
C VAL A 268 -9.07 -12.72 -11.08
N THR A 269 -10.30 -12.22 -10.97
CA THR A 269 -11.50 -12.92 -11.46
C THR A 269 -11.38 -13.32 -12.93
N GLN A 270 -10.77 -12.48 -13.78
CA GLN A 270 -10.53 -12.82 -15.19
C GLN A 270 -9.54 -13.97 -15.36
N LEU A 271 -8.52 -14.08 -14.51
CA LEU A 271 -7.59 -15.20 -14.46
C LEU A 271 -8.25 -16.46 -13.89
N LEU A 272 -9.18 -16.32 -12.95
CA LEU A 272 -9.87 -17.46 -12.32
C LEU A 272 -10.88 -18.14 -13.22
N ARG A 273 -11.65 -17.37 -13.99
CA ARG A 273 -12.75 -17.90 -14.83
C ARG A 273 -12.36 -19.14 -15.66
N PRO A 274 -11.30 -19.12 -16.49
CA PRO A 274 -10.94 -20.30 -17.28
C PRO A 274 -10.37 -21.46 -16.44
N ILE A 275 -9.79 -21.18 -15.27
CA ILE A 275 -9.34 -22.23 -14.34
C ILE A 275 -10.55 -22.97 -13.74
N LEU A 276 -11.57 -22.22 -13.34
CA LEU A 276 -12.79 -22.77 -12.74
C LEU A 276 -13.67 -23.46 -13.77
N ALA A 277 -13.72 -22.94 -15.00
CA ALA A 277 -14.38 -23.59 -16.14
C ALA A 277 -13.70 -24.89 -16.58
N GLY A 278 -12.43 -25.09 -16.21
CA GLY A 278 -11.65 -26.27 -16.59
C GLY A 278 -10.94 -26.15 -17.95
N ASP A 279 -11.00 -24.97 -18.58
CA ASP A 279 -10.32 -24.70 -19.85
C ASP A 279 -8.80 -24.73 -19.73
N VAL A 280 -8.27 -24.36 -18.55
CA VAL A 280 -6.85 -24.38 -18.22
C VAL A 280 -6.64 -24.93 -16.81
N LYS A 281 -5.50 -25.60 -16.56
CA LYS A 281 -5.17 -26.07 -15.20
C LYS A 281 -4.76 -24.94 -14.26
N GLY A 282 -4.29 -23.84 -14.82
CA GLY A 282 -3.78 -22.71 -14.06
C GLY A 282 -2.96 -21.75 -14.88
N PHE A 283 -2.55 -20.67 -14.24
CA PHE A 283 -1.64 -19.69 -14.81
C PHE A 283 -0.45 -19.41 -13.89
N MET A 284 0.67 -19.04 -14.52
CA MET A 284 1.86 -18.53 -13.86
C MET A 284 2.35 -17.30 -14.62
N PRO A 285 2.67 -16.18 -13.96
CA PRO A 285 3.28 -15.04 -14.65
C PRO A 285 4.67 -15.43 -15.11
N ARG A 286 5.07 -15.00 -16.31
CA ARG A 286 6.43 -15.26 -16.79
C ARG A 286 7.45 -14.52 -15.93
N ALA A 287 8.60 -15.15 -15.70
CA ALA A 287 9.66 -14.58 -14.87
C ALA A 287 10.27 -13.30 -15.48
N ASP A 288 10.40 -13.25 -16.81
CA ASP A 288 10.89 -12.09 -17.55
C ASP A 288 9.90 -10.91 -17.49
N SER A 289 8.61 -11.13 -17.72
CA SER A 289 7.58 -10.09 -17.56
C SER A 289 7.52 -9.57 -16.12
N THR A 290 7.66 -10.46 -15.14
CA THR A 290 7.75 -10.06 -13.72
C THR A 290 8.96 -9.16 -13.47
N ARG A 291 10.13 -9.53 -14.00
CA ARG A 291 11.36 -8.76 -13.86
C ARG A 291 11.23 -7.38 -14.51
N SER A 292 10.80 -7.31 -15.77
CA SER A 292 10.63 -6.04 -16.49
C SER A 292 9.65 -5.11 -15.80
N TRP A 293 8.54 -5.63 -15.27
CA TRP A 293 7.59 -4.84 -14.46
C TRP A 293 8.26 -4.25 -13.21
N ASN A 294 9.02 -5.06 -12.49
CA ASN A 294 9.67 -4.63 -11.25
C ASN A 294 10.82 -3.66 -11.50
N GLU A 295 11.64 -3.86 -12.54
CA GLU A 295 12.69 -2.91 -12.94
C GLU A 295 12.10 -1.54 -13.30
N MET A 296 11.04 -1.52 -14.09
CA MET A 296 10.28 -0.29 -14.39
C MET A 296 9.75 0.36 -13.12
N SER A 297 9.17 -0.45 -12.22
CA SER A 297 8.61 0.03 -10.96
C SER A 297 9.66 0.68 -10.08
N GLN A 298 10.80 0.00 -9.86
CA GLN A 298 11.90 0.53 -9.04
C GLN A 298 12.54 1.76 -9.68
N SER A 299 12.68 1.80 -11.01
CA SER A 299 13.20 2.97 -11.72
C SER A 299 12.32 4.22 -11.51
N LYS A 300 10.99 4.06 -11.58
CA LYS A 300 10.04 5.17 -11.31
C LYS A 300 10.05 5.58 -9.83
N LEU A 301 9.97 4.60 -8.92
CA LEU A 301 9.90 4.86 -7.48
C LEU A 301 11.20 5.42 -6.91
N GLY A 302 12.36 5.05 -7.47
CA GLY A 302 13.66 5.57 -7.08
C GLY A 302 13.83 7.06 -7.39
N LYS A 303 13.07 7.60 -8.35
CA LYS A 303 13.03 9.02 -8.70
C LYS A 303 11.94 9.80 -7.95
N GLY A 304 11.11 9.11 -7.16
CA GLY A 304 9.96 9.68 -6.46
C GLY A 304 10.23 9.98 -4.99
N VAL A 305 9.35 10.79 -4.39
CA VAL A 305 9.43 11.20 -2.98
C VAL A 305 9.38 10.00 -2.01
N TRP A 306 8.76 8.89 -2.43
CA TRP A 306 8.59 7.65 -1.67
C TRP A 306 9.92 6.98 -1.26
N SER A 307 11.02 7.36 -1.91
CA SER A 307 12.37 6.85 -1.64
C SER A 307 13.29 7.88 -0.96
N GLY A 308 12.79 9.07 -0.63
CA GLY A 308 13.57 10.17 -0.04
C GLY A 308 13.85 10.04 1.47
N CYS A 309 13.25 9.07 2.14
CA CYS A 309 13.37 8.85 3.58
C CYS A 309 13.13 7.37 3.94
N GLY A 310 13.41 7.02 5.21
CA GLY A 310 13.04 5.71 5.76
C GLY A 310 11.55 5.62 6.03
N SER A 311 10.89 4.60 5.48
CA SER A 311 9.45 4.36 5.63
C SER A 311 9.15 2.87 5.56
N TRP A 312 7.97 2.47 6.05
CA TRP A 312 7.52 1.08 5.98
C TRP A 312 7.27 0.61 4.53
N TYR A 313 7.27 1.52 3.55
CA TYR A 313 7.14 1.18 2.13
C TYR A 313 8.31 0.36 1.59
N ARG A 314 9.42 0.33 2.33
CA ARG A 314 10.72 -0.13 1.88
C ARG A 314 11.20 -1.29 2.75
N SER A 315 11.86 -2.26 2.11
CA SER A 315 12.35 -3.45 2.79
C SER A 315 13.51 -3.15 3.76
N GLY A 316 13.77 -4.09 4.66
CA GLY A 316 14.93 -4.05 5.56
C GLY A 316 14.78 -3.11 6.79
N PRO A 317 15.82 -3.05 7.64
CA PRO A 317 15.79 -2.27 8.88
C PRO A 317 15.60 -0.77 8.60
N ASP A 318 14.61 -0.16 9.27
CA ASP A 318 14.16 1.23 9.15
C ASP A 318 13.75 1.71 7.73
N GLY A 319 13.76 0.83 6.73
CA GLY A 319 13.33 1.11 5.35
C GLY A 319 14.15 2.18 4.61
N ALA A 320 15.28 2.65 5.15
CA ALA A 320 15.98 3.82 4.61
C ALA A 320 16.69 3.55 3.26
N LYS A 321 17.10 2.30 3.01
CA LYS A 321 17.86 1.89 1.80
C LYS A 321 17.25 0.71 1.07
N GLY A 322 16.15 0.14 1.57
CA GLY A 322 15.54 -1.03 0.95
C GLY A 322 14.74 -0.73 -0.31
N LYS A 323 14.43 -1.81 -1.01
CA LYS A 323 13.53 -1.86 -2.17
C LYS A 323 12.16 -1.31 -1.79
N ASN A 324 11.61 -0.42 -2.61
CA ASN A 324 10.23 0.03 -2.41
C ASN A 324 9.30 -1.05 -2.93
N PHE A 325 8.75 -1.83 -2.00
CA PHE A 325 7.91 -2.98 -2.31
C PHE A 325 6.44 -2.72 -1.98
N ALA A 326 6.08 -1.57 -1.42
CA ALA A 326 4.69 -1.27 -1.08
C ALA A 326 4.05 -0.39 -2.17
N ILE A 327 4.73 0.65 -2.63
CA ILE A 327 4.11 1.70 -3.45
C ILE A 327 3.94 1.27 -4.90
N TRP A 328 2.75 1.49 -5.47
CA TRP A 328 2.48 1.36 -6.88
C TRP A 328 3.24 2.43 -7.70
N PRO A 329 3.90 2.09 -8.82
CA PRO A 329 4.82 2.98 -9.52
C PRO A 329 4.15 4.10 -10.34
N GLY A 330 2.85 4.36 -10.15
CA GLY A 330 2.07 5.36 -10.88
C GLY A 330 0.90 5.91 -10.07
N GLY A 331 0.05 6.73 -10.69
CA GLY A 331 -1.20 7.19 -10.09
C GLY A 331 -2.37 6.20 -10.24
N ASN A 332 -3.54 6.52 -9.67
CA ASN A 332 -4.73 5.66 -9.73
C ASN A 332 -5.19 5.33 -11.15
N LEU A 333 -5.11 6.27 -12.09
CA LEU A 333 -5.45 6.00 -13.50
C LEU A 333 -4.51 4.95 -14.12
N HIS A 334 -3.22 5.03 -13.79
CA HIS A 334 -2.23 4.03 -14.23
C HIS A 334 -2.52 2.66 -13.61
N MET A 335 -2.90 2.62 -12.32
CA MET A 335 -3.30 1.39 -11.63
C MET A 335 -4.54 0.76 -12.27
N TRP A 336 -5.63 1.53 -12.39
CA TRP A 336 -6.86 1.11 -13.05
C TRP A 336 -6.59 0.58 -14.45
N TRP A 337 -5.83 1.31 -15.27
CA TRP A 337 -5.52 0.88 -16.63
C TRP A 337 -4.73 -0.44 -16.67
N SER A 338 -3.76 -0.59 -15.77
CA SER A 338 -2.90 -1.78 -15.70
C SER A 338 -3.66 -3.01 -15.20
N LEU A 339 -4.58 -2.85 -14.25
CA LEU A 339 -5.37 -3.94 -13.66
C LEU A 339 -6.72 -4.18 -14.36
N ARG A 340 -7.10 -3.39 -15.36
CA ARG A 340 -8.36 -3.56 -16.09
C ARG A 340 -8.49 -4.95 -16.76
N LYS A 341 -7.39 -5.50 -17.27
CA LYS A 341 -7.37 -6.82 -17.91
C LYS A 341 -6.00 -7.50 -17.80
N PRO A 342 -5.94 -8.85 -17.69
CA PRO A 342 -4.69 -9.58 -17.82
C PRO A 342 -4.00 -9.33 -19.16
N ILE A 343 -2.69 -9.10 -19.11
CA ILE A 343 -1.84 -9.06 -20.31
C ILE A 343 -1.46 -10.51 -20.62
N TRP A 344 -2.27 -11.21 -21.41
CA TRP A 344 -2.13 -12.67 -21.63
C TRP A 344 -0.78 -13.10 -22.22
N LYS A 345 -0.05 -12.19 -22.87
CA LYS A 345 1.33 -12.50 -23.27
C LYS A 345 2.20 -12.78 -22.05
N ASP A 346 2.02 -12.05 -20.95
CA ASP A 346 2.82 -12.09 -19.71
C ASP A 346 2.56 -13.31 -18.81
N PHE A 347 1.72 -14.25 -19.25
CA PHE A 347 1.40 -15.48 -18.54
C PHE A 347 1.73 -16.71 -19.36
N GLU A 348 1.97 -17.80 -18.65
CA GLU A 348 2.01 -19.17 -19.16
C GLU A 348 0.86 -19.96 -18.51
N ALA A 349 0.28 -20.89 -19.27
CA ALA A 349 -0.70 -21.83 -18.77
C ALA A 349 0.01 -23.07 -18.23
N LEU A 350 -0.53 -23.67 -17.18
CA LEU A 350 0.00 -24.92 -16.65
C LEU A 350 -0.34 -26.08 -17.58
N GLY A 351 0.66 -26.58 -18.31
CA GLY A 351 0.51 -27.63 -19.30
C GLY A 351 0.37 -27.06 -20.72
N ASP A 352 -0.79 -27.25 -21.35
CA ASP A 352 -1.02 -26.80 -22.72
C ASP A 352 -1.29 -25.28 -22.79
N ASN A 353 -0.53 -24.59 -23.64
CA ASN A 353 -0.64 -23.16 -23.90
C ASN A 353 -1.63 -22.80 -25.03
N SER A 354 -2.27 -23.76 -25.68
CA SER A 354 -3.19 -23.54 -26.81
C SER A 354 -4.30 -22.53 -26.48
N TRP A 355 -4.84 -22.58 -25.26
CA TRP A 355 -5.83 -21.63 -24.77
C TRP A 355 -5.30 -20.18 -24.77
N LEU A 356 -4.06 -19.97 -24.27
CA LEU A 356 -3.44 -18.65 -24.26
C LEU A 356 -3.12 -18.15 -25.66
N VAL A 357 -2.71 -19.03 -26.58
CA VAL A 357 -2.46 -18.66 -27.98
C VAL A 357 -3.74 -18.15 -28.63
N LYS A 358 -4.85 -18.89 -28.50
CA LYS A 358 -6.18 -18.46 -28.97
C LYS A 358 -6.57 -17.12 -28.35
N ARG A 359 -6.39 -16.98 -27.03
CA ARG A 359 -6.75 -15.74 -26.31
C ARG A 359 -5.93 -14.54 -26.78
N ARG A 360 -4.62 -14.71 -27.00
CA ARG A 360 -3.73 -13.65 -27.50
C ARG A 360 -4.12 -13.22 -28.91
N LEU A 361 -4.50 -14.16 -29.79
CA LEU A 361 -4.97 -13.84 -31.13
C LEU A 361 -6.27 -13.02 -31.09
N LEU A 362 -7.24 -13.44 -30.26
CA LEU A 362 -8.48 -12.69 -30.05
C LEU A 362 -8.24 -11.28 -29.52
N ASP A 363 -7.29 -11.12 -28.59
CA ASP A 363 -6.90 -9.81 -28.05
C ASP A 363 -6.31 -8.89 -29.13
N VAL A 364 -5.48 -9.44 -30.04
CA VAL A 364 -4.93 -8.70 -31.19
C VAL A 364 -6.06 -8.26 -32.12
N ILE A 365 -6.97 -9.18 -32.50
CA ILE A 365 -8.12 -8.87 -33.36
C ILE A 365 -8.98 -7.77 -32.74
N ALA A 366 -9.36 -7.93 -31.47
CA ALA A 366 -10.18 -6.96 -30.76
C ALA A 366 -9.51 -5.58 -30.68
N THR A 367 -8.20 -5.53 -30.44
CA THR A 367 -7.43 -4.28 -30.41
C THR A 367 -7.39 -3.62 -31.78
N SER A 368 -7.17 -4.38 -32.85
CA SER A 368 -7.18 -3.88 -34.23
C SER A 368 -8.55 -3.30 -34.61
N VAL A 369 -9.64 -3.99 -34.25
CA VAL A 369 -11.01 -3.49 -34.47
C VAL A 369 -11.25 -2.18 -33.72
N GLN A 370 -10.86 -2.10 -32.45
CA GLN A 370 -11.01 -0.87 -31.66
C GLN A 370 -10.22 0.30 -32.26
N LEU A 371 -8.98 0.07 -32.70
CA LEU A 371 -8.18 1.11 -33.37
C LEU A 371 -8.81 1.54 -34.70
N GLY A 372 -9.38 0.61 -35.46
CA GLY A 372 -10.13 0.89 -36.68
C GLY A 372 -11.33 1.80 -36.41
N LEU A 373 -12.15 1.47 -35.40
CA LEU A 373 -13.32 2.26 -35.01
C LEU A 373 -12.94 3.67 -34.53
N ILE A 374 -11.89 3.80 -33.72
CA ILE A 374 -11.39 5.11 -33.27
C ILE A 374 -10.92 5.94 -34.47
N SER A 375 -10.14 5.33 -35.37
CA SER A 375 -9.64 6.02 -36.58
C SER A 375 -10.79 6.47 -37.48
N ALA A 376 -11.81 5.63 -37.67
CA ALA A 376 -13.02 5.98 -38.42
C ALA A 376 -13.78 7.13 -37.74
N GLY A 377 -13.94 7.09 -36.41
CA GLY A 377 -14.60 8.15 -35.64
C GLY A 377 -13.86 9.50 -35.72
N VAL A 378 -12.52 9.48 -35.64
CA VAL A 378 -11.68 10.69 -35.82
C VAL A 378 -11.80 11.22 -37.25
N GLY A 379 -11.78 10.34 -38.25
CA GLY A 379 -11.97 10.70 -39.66
C GLY A 379 -13.33 11.34 -39.89
N ALA A 380 -14.40 10.75 -39.37
CA ALA A 380 -15.76 11.30 -39.41
C ALA A 380 -15.84 12.70 -38.76
N LEU A 381 -15.27 12.87 -37.56
CA LEU A 381 -15.25 14.15 -36.86
C LEU A 381 -14.49 15.23 -37.66
N ALA A 382 -13.39 14.85 -38.31
CA ALA A 382 -12.61 15.74 -39.16
C ALA A 382 -13.42 16.18 -40.40
N LEU A 383 -14.09 15.25 -41.09
CA LEU A 383 -14.94 15.54 -42.24
C LEU A 383 -16.10 16.48 -41.89
N VAL A 384 -16.75 16.26 -40.74
CA VAL A 384 -17.80 17.15 -40.22
C VAL A 384 -17.25 18.55 -39.92
N LYS A 385 -16.09 18.64 -39.26
CA LYS A 385 -15.46 19.93 -38.93
C LYS A 385 -14.99 20.70 -40.18
N MET A 386 -14.65 20.00 -41.26
CA MET A 386 -14.29 20.56 -42.57
C MET A 386 -15.52 20.90 -43.44
N GLY A 387 -16.75 20.66 -42.95
CA GLY A 387 -17.99 20.91 -43.70
C GLY A 387 -18.22 19.93 -44.87
N GLN A 388 -17.47 18.83 -44.94
CA GLN A 388 -17.54 17.83 -46.02
C GLN A 388 -18.64 16.80 -45.77
N TRP A 389 -19.89 17.26 -45.67
CA TRP A 389 -21.04 16.41 -45.33
C TRP A 389 -21.29 15.25 -46.31
N ASN A 390 -21.09 15.47 -47.62
CA ASN A 390 -21.27 14.41 -48.63
C ASN A 390 -20.21 13.30 -48.52
N ALA A 391 -18.99 13.65 -48.12
CA ALA A 391 -17.93 12.67 -47.90
C ALA A 391 -18.19 11.86 -46.62
N PHE A 392 -18.69 12.52 -45.57
CA PHE A 392 -19.10 11.86 -44.34
C PHE A 392 -20.28 10.89 -44.56
N THR A 393 -21.34 11.31 -45.25
CA THR A 393 -22.52 10.45 -45.49
C THR A 393 -22.15 9.23 -46.32
N LYS A 394 -21.34 9.40 -47.37
CA LYS A 394 -20.84 8.29 -48.19
C LYS A 394 -20.03 7.28 -47.35
N LEU A 395 -19.11 7.76 -46.53
CA LEU A 395 -18.24 6.92 -45.70
C LEU A 395 -19.02 6.20 -44.59
N ALA A 396 -20.07 6.83 -44.05
CA ALA A 396 -20.99 6.20 -43.12
C ALA A 396 -21.86 5.12 -43.77
N GLN A 397 -22.29 5.32 -45.03
CA GLN A 397 -23.11 4.38 -45.78
C GLN A 397 -22.31 3.13 -46.18
N GLU A 398 -21.12 3.32 -46.74
CA GLU A 398 -20.19 2.24 -47.09
C GLU A 398 -19.76 1.44 -45.86
N GLY A 399 -19.44 2.12 -44.75
CA GLY A 399 -19.08 1.45 -43.49
C GLY A 399 -20.23 0.63 -42.88
N LEU A 400 -21.49 1.03 -43.10
CA LEU A 400 -22.66 0.28 -42.63
C LEU A 400 -22.88 -0.98 -43.47
N GLU A 401 -22.69 -0.89 -44.79
CA GLU A 401 -22.79 -2.01 -45.72
C GLU A 401 -21.68 -3.05 -45.47
N ASP A 402 -20.43 -2.60 -45.32
CA ASP A 402 -19.29 -3.47 -45.00
C ASP A 402 -19.46 -4.16 -43.65
N GLY A 403 -19.97 -3.45 -42.64
CA GLY A 403 -20.26 -4.01 -41.31
C GLY A 403 -21.36 -5.07 -41.35
N LEU A 404 -22.41 -4.84 -42.14
CA LEU A 404 -23.49 -5.81 -42.36
C LEU A 404 -23.00 -7.05 -43.12
N ASP A 405 -22.14 -6.87 -44.12
CA ASP A 405 -21.58 -7.97 -44.91
C ASP A 405 -20.60 -8.80 -44.08
N TRP A 406 -19.80 -8.17 -43.21
CA TRP A 406 -18.95 -8.87 -42.24
C TRP A 406 -19.76 -9.70 -41.24
N CYS A 407 -20.84 -9.14 -40.68
CA CYS A 407 -21.74 -9.87 -39.78
C CYS A 407 -22.41 -11.08 -40.47
N ARG A 408 -22.77 -10.96 -41.75
CA ARG A 408 -23.34 -12.06 -42.55
C ARG A 408 -22.35 -13.20 -42.84
N ARG A 409 -21.04 -12.92 -42.83
CA ARG A 409 -19.99 -13.94 -43.03
C ARG A 409 -19.57 -14.65 -41.75
N LEU A 410 -20.01 -14.16 -40.58
CA LEU A 410 -19.69 -14.70 -39.26
C LEU A 410 -20.80 -15.55 -38.64
N LEU A 411 -22.03 -15.40 -39.12
CA LEU A 411 -23.16 -16.33 -38.92
C LEU A 411 -23.10 -17.43 -39.98
#